data_AF-A0A220U6C5-F1
#
_entry.id   AF-A0A220U6C5-F1
#
_cell.length_a   1.000
_cell.length_b   1.000
_cell.length_c   1.000
_cell.angle_alpha   90.00
_cell.angle_beta   90.00
_cell.angle_gamma   90.00
#
_symmetry.space_group_name_H-M   'P 1'
#
loop_
_entity.id
_entity.type
_entity.pdbx_description
1 polymer ?
#
loop_
_entity_poly.entity_id
_entity_poly.type
_entity_poly.pdbx_seq_one_letter_code
_entity_poly.pdbx_strand_id
1 'polypeptide(L)'
;MEYYSFPHGFWKEFMIIMGVVVFLVVVIPAILRHRIGADKKKWFSNTHINEFHKKGDWALRMCLVVSMIAGLIMFPAEPLIILFISTFFAISQLVFQAYVEWRFSENQKNYKVSLAEVALTFVALMGVLLWLNAA
;
A
#
# COMPACT_ATOMS: atom_id res chain seq x y z
N MET A 1 -20.17 0.70 32.30
CA MET A 1 -19.38 1.13 31.13
C MET A 1 -17.96 0.68 31.39
N GLU A 2 -17.55 -0.45 30.83
CA GLU A 2 -16.15 -0.87 30.89
C GLU A 2 -15.35 0.06 29.97
N TYR A 3 -14.43 0.83 30.54
CA TYR A 3 -13.47 1.56 29.75
C TYR A 3 -12.56 0.52 29.08
N TYR A 4 -12.69 0.36 27.77
CA TYR A 4 -11.67 -0.29 26.92
C TYR A 4 -10.38 0.52 27.05
N SER A 5 -9.63 0.31 28.14
CA SER A 5 -8.30 0.85 28.28
C SER A 5 -7.37 0.00 27.43
N PHE A 6 -6.73 0.61 26.43
CA PHE A 6 -5.70 -0.06 25.65
C PHE A 6 -4.65 -0.69 26.57
N PRO A 7 -4.11 -1.88 26.23
CA PRO A 7 -3.05 -2.51 26.99
C PRO A 7 -1.91 -1.54 27.30
N HIS A 8 -1.35 -1.62 28.51
CA HIS A 8 -0.20 -0.81 28.89
C HIS A 8 0.95 -1.05 27.90
N GLY A 9 1.34 -0.01 27.16
CA GLY A 9 2.41 -0.09 26.15
C GLY A 9 1.95 -0.10 24.69
N PHE A 10 0.66 -0.30 24.42
CA PHE A 10 0.10 -0.38 23.06
C PHE A 10 0.52 0.82 22.18
N TRP A 11 0.35 2.05 22.67
CA TRP A 11 0.70 3.25 21.92
C TRP A 11 2.19 3.37 21.60
N LYS A 12 3.06 2.87 22.49
CA LYS A 12 4.51 2.86 22.26
C LYS A 12 4.86 1.89 21.14
N GLU A 13 4.33 0.67 21.18
CA GLU A 13 4.53 -0.33 20.15
C GLU A 13 3.97 0.13 18.80
N PHE A 14 2.75 0.67 18.80
CA PHE A 14 2.12 1.24 17.62
C PHE A 14 2.99 2.32 16.97
N MET A 15 3.52 3.27 17.74
CA MET A 15 4.40 4.32 17.22
C MET A 15 5.69 3.75 16.60
N ILE A 16 6.29 2.75 17.25
CA ILE A 16 7.50 2.09 16.73
C ILE A 16 7.19 1.41 15.39
N ILE A 17 6.10 0.65 15.33
CA ILE A 17 5.71 -0.11 14.14
C ILE A 17 5.34 0.83 13.00
N MET A 18 4.55 1.86 13.27
CA MET A 18 4.22 2.87 12.26
C MET A 18 5.47 3.60 11.77
N GLY A 19 6.44 3.87 12.65
CA GLY A 19 7.74 4.41 12.26
C GLY A 19 8.49 3.47 11.30
N VAL A 20 8.51 2.17 11.58
CA VAL A 20 9.11 1.16 10.70
C VAL A 20 8.37 1.07 9.36
N VAL A 21 7.04 1.07 9.36
CA VAL A 21 6.22 1.04 8.14
C VAL A 21 6.52 2.25 7.25
N VAL A 22 6.53 3.45 7.83
CA VAL A 22 6.89 4.67 7.09
C VAL A 22 8.31 4.58 6.56
N PHE A 23 9.26 4.10 7.36
CA PHE A 23 10.64 3.93 6.89
C PHE A 23 10.73 2.97 5.70
N LEU A 24 10.09 1.80 5.77
CA LEU A 24 10.11 0.79 4.71
C LEU A 24 9.39 1.25 3.44
N VAL A 25 8.22 1.86 3.56
CA VAL A 25 7.35 2.16 2.40
C VAL A 25 7.64 3.53 1.78
N VAL A 26 8.17 4.46 2.56
CA VAL A 26 8.42 5.84 2.11
C VAL A 26 9.90 6.11 1.94
N VAL A 27 10.69 5.90 3.00
CA VAL A 27 12.09 6.34 3.04
C VAL A 27 12.97 5.49 2.13
N ILE A 28 12.89 4.16 2.24
CA ILE A 28 13.73 3.26 1.41
C ILE A 28 13.45 3.46 -0.10
N PRO A 29 12.19 3.48 -0.58
CA PRO A 29 11.93 3.72 -2.00
C PRO A 29 12.39 5.09 -2.48
N ALA A 30 12.25 6.14 -1.66
CA ALA A 30 12.73 7.48 -2.01
C ALA A 30 14.26 7.50 -2.17
N ILE A 31 15.00 6.85 -1.26
CA ILE A 31 16.44 6.69 -1.36
C ILE A 31 16.81 5.89 -2.60
N LEU A 32 16.14 4.76 -2.85
CA LEU A 32 16.41 3.90 -4.00
C LEU A 32 16.21 4.66 -5.31
N ARG A 33 15.11 5.40 -5.42
CA ARG A 33 14.79 6.24 -6.59
C ARG A 33 15.87 7.27 -6.86
N HIS A 34 16.35 7.94 -5.81
CA HIS A 34 17.46 8.88 -5.91
C HIS A 34 18.77 8.21 -6.34
N ARG A 35 19.11 7.07 -5.74
CA ARG A 35 20.38 6.36 -5.95
C ARG A 35 20.52 5.78 -7.36
N ILE A 36 19.44 5.22 -7.91
CA ILE A 36 19.51 4.57 -9.23
C ILE A 36 19.20 5.53 -10.39
N GLY A 37 18.78 6.78 -10.10
CA GLY A 37 18.38 7.75 -11.10
C GLY A 37 17.04 7.39 -11.77
N ALA A 38 16.10 6.89 -10.97
CA ALA A 38 14.72 6.74 -11.39
C ALA A 38 13.99 8.08 -11.28
N ASP A 39 12.95 8.26 -12.09
CA ASP A 39 12.27 9.54 -12.22
C ASP A 39 11.60 9.92 -10.89
N LYS A 40 11.55 11.21 -10.54
CA LYS A 40 10.90 11.61 -9.29
C LYS A 40 9.40 11.35 -9.35
N LYS A 41 8.88 10.51 -8.45
CA LYS A 41 7.45 10.32 -8.28
C LYS A 41 6.88 11.53 -7.55
N LYS A 42 5.97 12.25 -8.20
CA LYS A 42 5.20 13.32 -7.55
C LYS A 42 4.10 12.65 -6.73
N TRP A 43 4.15 12.81 -5.41
CA TRP A 43 3.24 12.16 -4.48
C TRP A 43 1.75 12.49 -4.69
N PHE A 44 1.46 13.65 -5.30
CA PHE A 44 0.10 14.18 -5.44
C PHE A 44 -0.34 14.48 -6.87
N SER A 45 0.49 14.23 -7.89
CA SER A 45 0.06 14.41 -9.28
C SER A 45 -0.24 13.08 -9.92
N ASN A 46 -1.33 13.02 -10.68
CA ASN A 46 -1.70 11.93 -11.58
C ASN A 46 -0.66 11.74 -12.70
N THR A 47 0.54 11.27 -12.35
CA THR A 47 1.59 10.87 -13.31
C THR A 47 1.26 9.50 -13.85
N HIS A 48 0.21 9.44 -14.66
CA HIS A 48 -0.05 8.28 -15.49
C HIS A 48 0.93 8.31 -16.66
N ILE A 49 1.58 7.18 -16.93
CA ILE A 49 2.54 7.04 -18.03
C ILE A 49 1.80 7.13 -19.38
N ASN A 50 0.60 6.59 -19.44
CA ASN A 50 -0.27 6.61 -20.62
C ASN A 50 -1.75 6.50 -20.21
N GLU A 51 -2.65 6.59 -21.20
CA GLU A 51 -4.09 6.43 -21.00
C GLU A 51 -4.48 5.03 -20.50
N PHE A 52 -3.67 4.00 -20.80
CA PHE A 52 -3.88 2.65 -20.27
C PHE A 52 -3.70 2.60 -18.74
N HIS A 53 -2.63 3.21 -18.23
CA HIS A 53 -2.37 3.33 -16.79
C HIS A 53 -3.53 4.04 -16.10
N LYS A 54 -3.97 5.17 -16.65
CA LYS A 54 -5.08 5.96 -16.11
C LYS A 54 -6.39 5.17 -16.03
N LYS A 55 -6.75 4.45 -17.10
CA LYS A 55 -7.95 3.61 -17.14
C LYS A 55 -7.85 2.45 -16.15
N GLY A 56 -6.69 1.81 -16.05
CA GLY A 56 -6.46 0.71 -15.11
C GLY A 56 -6.54 1.15 -13.65
N ASP A 57 -5.91 2.27 -13.30
CA ASP A 57 -5.99 2.85 -11.95
C ASP A 57 -7.43 3.22 -11.58
N TRP A 58 -8.16 3.83 -12.52
CA TRP A 58 -9.55 4.17 -12.30
C TRP A 58 -10.43 2.92 -12.14
N ALA A 59 -10.22 1.90 -12.97
CA ALA A 59 -10.94 0.63 -12.85
C ALA A 59 -10.67 -0.06 -11.49
N LEU A 60 -9.40 -0.16 -11.06
CA LEU A 60 -9.04 -0.73 -9.76
C LEU A 60 -9.68 0.03 -8.60
N ARG A 61 -9.73 1.36 -8.67
CA ARG A 61 -10.40 2.21 -7.66
C ARG A 61 -11.91 1.98 -7.63
N MET A 62 -12.56 1.88 -8.78
CA MET A 62 -14.00 1.58 -8.84
C MET A 62 -14.30 0.18 -8.29
N CYS A 63 -13.49 -0.81 -8.64
CA CYS A 63 -13.59 -2.16 -8.08
C CYS A 63 -13.42 -2.15 -6.56
N LEU A 64 -12.43 -1.42 -6.02
CA LEU A 64 -12.24 -1.27 -4.58
C LEU A 64 -13.48 -0.70 -3.90
N VAL A 65 -14.04 0.40 -4.42
CA VAL A 65 -15.24 1.03 -3.82
C VAL A 65 -16.42 0.08 -3.82
N VAL A 66 -16.68 -0.59 -4.95
CA VAL A 66 -17.76 -1.57 -5.06
C VAL A 66 -17.54 -2.74 -4.09
N SER A 67 -16.33 -3.27 -4.00
CA SER A 67 -15.98 -4.34 -3.06
C SER A 67 -16.09 -3.91 -1.60
N MET A 68 -15.71 -2.68 -1.25
CA MET A 68 -15.89 -2.17 0.12
C MET A 68 -17.37 -2.06 0.49
N ILE A 69 -18.20 -1.50 -0.39
CA ILE A 69 -19.65 -1.40 -0.16
C ILE A 69 -20.27 -2.79 -0.01
N ALA A 70 -19.93 -3.71 -0.92
CA ALA A 70 -20.38 -5.10 -0.86
C ALA A 70 -19.96 -5.79 0.45
N GLY A 71 -18.70 -5.61 0.86
CA GLY A 71 -18.16 -6.15 2.10
C GLY A 71 -18.91 -5.64 3.33
N LEU A 72 -19.20 -4.33 3.40
CA LEU A 72 -19.93 -3.73 4.51
C LEU A 72 -21.38 -4.24 4.61
N ILE A 73 -22.03 -4.47 3.46
CA ILE A 73 -23.43 -4.95 3.43
C ILE A 73 -23.50 -6.44 3.75
N MET A 74 -22.63 -7.25 3.16
CA MET A 74 -22.67 -8.71 3.31
C MET A 74 -22.06 -9.18 4.64
N PHE A 75 -21.07 -8.46 5.17
CA PHE A 75 -20.30 -8.85 6.35
C PHE A 75 -20.16 -7.71 7.37
N PRO A 76 -21.28 -7.16 7.89
CA PRO A 76 -21.25 -5.97 8.75
C PRO A 76 -20.54 -6.19 10.09
N ALA A 77 -20.43 -7.44 10.56
CA ALA A 77 -19.80 -7.79 11.83
C ALA A 77 -18.32 -8.21 11.70
N GLU A 78 -17.78 -8.26 10.47
CA GLU A 78 -16.45 -8.80 10.20
C GLU A 78 -15.49 -7.72 9.67
N PRO A 79 -14.98 -6.83 10.54
CA PRO A 79 -14.12 -5.71 10.12
C PRO A 79 -12.83 -6.17 9.42
N LEU A 80 -12.39 -7.41 9.70
CA LEU A 80 -11.22 -8.01 9.05
C LEU A 80 -11.41 -8.16 7.53
N ILE A 81 -12.63 -8.43 7.07
CA ILE A 81 -12.90 -8.58 5.62
C ILE A 81 -12.64 -7.25 4.89
N ILE A 82 -13.02 -6.13 5.49
CA ILE A 82 -12.74 -4.80 4.93
C ILE A 82 -11.25 -4.55 4.87
N LEU A 83 -10.51 -4.88 5.94
CA LEU A 83 -9.05 -4.78 5.96
C LEU A 83 -8.39 -5.64 4.87
N PHE A 84 -8.86 -6.87 4.67
CA PHE A 84 -8.37 -7.75 3.60
C PHE A 84 -8.65 -7.17 2.22
N ILE A 85 -9.86 -6.68 1.95
CA ILE A 85 -10.22 -6.03 0.68
C ILE A 85 -9.29 -4.84 0.43
N SER A 86 -9.16 -3.92 1.39
CA SER A 86 -8.30 -2.74 1.25
C SER A 86 -6.84 -3.12 1.00
N THR A 87 -6.33 -4.12 1.73
CA THR A 87 -4.94 -4.60 1.59
C THR A 87 -4.71 -5.23 0.20
N PHE A 88 -5.63 -6.07 -0.25
CA PHE A 88 -5.56 -6.72 -1.56
C PHE A 88 -5.51 -5.70 -2.70
N PHE A 89 -6.39 -4.69 -2.67
CA PHE A 89 -6.41 -3.65 -3.69
C PHE A 89 -5.20 -2.72 -3.61
N ALA A 90 -4.68 -2.42 -2.41
CA ALA A 90 -3.46 -1.63 -2.25
C ALA A 90 -2.25 -2.33 -2.91
N ILE A 91 -2.08 -3.63 -2.67
CA ILE A 91 -1.03 -4.43 -3.32
C ILE A 91 -1.26 -4.49 -4.83
N SER A 92 -2.50 -4.76 -5.27
CA SER A 92 -2.84 -4.83 -6.70
C SER A 92 -2.52 -3.54 -7.45
N GLN A 93 -2.77 -2.38 -6.82
CA GLN A 93 -2.44 -1.09 -7.41
C GLN A 93 -0.93 -0.89 -7.55
N LEU A 94 -0.13 -1.26 -6.53
CA LEU A 94 1.33 -1.19 -6.62
C LEU A 94 1.90 -2.14 -7.67
N VAL A 95 1.37 -3.37 -7.76
CA VAL A 95 1.77 -4.36 -8.76
C VAL A 95 1.40 -3.87 -10.17
N PHE A 96 0.20 -3.31 -10.35
CA PHE A 96 -0.21 -2.74 -11.63
C PHE A 96 0.70 -1.59 -12.04
N GLN A 97 1.02 -0.69 -11.12
CA GLN A 97 1.95 0.40 -11.39
C GLN A 97 3.34 -0.13 -11.81
N ALA A 98 3.88 -1.12 -11.09
CA ALA A 98 5.17 -1.72 -11.44
C ALA A 98 5.14 -2.41 -12.81
N TYR A 99 4.03 -3.07 -13.16
CA TYR A 99 3.83 -3.69 -14.48
C TYR A 99 3.78 -2.63 -15.60
N VAL A 100 3.02 -1.55 -15.40
CA VAL A 100 2.95 -0.46 -16.38
C VAL A 100 4.31 0.21 -16.54
N GLU A 101 5.03 0.46 -15.45
CA GLU A 101 6.38 1.02 -15.49
C GLU A 101 7.34 0.12 -16.25
N TRP A 102 7.29 -1.19 -16.03
CA TRP A 102 8.10 -2.15 -16.76
C TRP A 102 7.78 -2.14 -18.26
N ARG A 103 6.50 -2.12 -18.62
CA ARG A 103 6.05 -2.28 -20.01
C ARG A 103 6.10 -0.99 -20.83
N PHE A 104 5.86 0.16 -20.22
CA PHE A 104 5.60 1.42 -20.91
C PHE A 104 6.48 2.59 -20.48
N SER A 105 7.30 2.47 -19.42
CA SER A 105 8.19 3.57 -19.02
C SER A 105 9.41 3.65 -19.93
N GLU A 106 9.74 4.88 -20.34
CA GLU A 106 11.01 5.18 -21.03
C GLU A 106 12.21 4.88 -20.13
N ASN A 107 12.11 5.20 -18.83
CA ASN A 107 13.13 4.91 -17.84
C ASN A 107 12.87 3.58 -17.13
N GLN A 108 13.49 2.51 -17.62
CA GLN A 108 13.41 1.16 -17.07
C GLN A 108 13.88 1.05 -15.60
N LYS A 109 14.56 2.05 -15.05
CA LYS A 109 14.91 2.06 -13.62
C LYS A 109 13.70 2.28 -12.73
N ASN A 110 12.62 2.91 -13.23
CA ASN A 110 11.38 3.13 -12.50
C ASN A 110 10.78 1.80 -11.99
N TYR A 111 10.65 0.82 -12.89
CA TYR A 111 10.11 -0.50 -12.55
C TYR A 111 10.88 -1.17 -11.41
N LYS A 112 12.22 -1.01 -11.36
CA LYS A 112 13.05 -1.58 -10.29
C LYS A 112 12.70 -0.99 -8.93
N VAL A 113 12.43 0.33 -8.88
CA VAL A 113 11.96 0.98 -7.65
C VAL A 113 10.57 0.50 -7.31
N SER A 114 9.63 0.48 -8.25
CA SER A 114 8.26 0.08 -7.93
C SER A 114 8.10 -1.39 -7.61
N LEU A 115 8.96 -2.28 -8.14
CA LEU A 115 9.03 -3.66 -7.67
C LEU A 115 9.54 -3.74 -6.23
N ALA A 116 10.54 -2.92 -5.86
CA ALA A 116 10.98 -2.82 -4.47
C ALA A 116 9.89 -2.22 -3.57
N GLU A 117 9.12 -1.23 -4.04
CA GLU A 117 7.96 -0.68 -3.32
C GLU A 117 6.92 -1.77 -3.02
N VAL A 118 6.61 -2.63 -4.01
CA VAL A 118 5.71 -3.79 -3.81
C VAL A 118 6.26 -4.72 -2.72
N ALA A 119 7.52 -5.13 -2.83
CA ALA A 119 8.14 -6.05 -1.88
C ALA A 119 8.20 -5.47 -0.46
N LEU A 120 8.62 -4.22 -0.31
CA LEU A 120 8.72 -3.54 0.99
C LEU A 120 7.35 -3.31 1.61
N THR A 121 6.35 -2.96 0.80
CA THR A 121 4.97 -2.81 1.28
C THR A 121 4.40 -4.15 1.73
N PHE A 122 4.66 -5.24 1.01
CA PHE A 122 4.25 -6.57 1.41
C PHE A 122 4.89 -6.98 2.75
N VAL A 123 6.19 -6.75 2.91
CA VAL A 123 6.90 -7.01 4.18
C VAL A 123 6.35 -6.16 5.32
N ALA A 124 6.07 -4.88 5.08
CA ALA A 124 5.50 -3.98 6.07
C ALA A 124 4.09 -4.44 6.51
N LEU A 125 3.24 -4.83 5.55
CA LEU A 125 1.90 -5.36 5.83
C LEU A 125 1.96 -6.66 6.64
N MET A 126 2.84 -7.60 6.27
CA MET A 126 3.05 -8.82 7.05
C MET A 126 3.52 -8.51 8.48
N GLY A 127 4.44 -7.57 8.64
CA GLY A 127 4.89 -7.12 9.97
C GLY A 127 3.76 -6.54 10.82
N VAL A 128 2.89 -5.73 10.22
CA VAL A 128 1.71 -5.18 10.89
C VAL A 128 0.72 -6.27 11.28
N LEU A 129 0.44 -7.24 10.39
CA LEU A 129 -0.46 -8.35 10.70
C LEU A 129 0.10 -9.25 11.81
N LEU A 130 1.40 -9.53 11.80
CA LEU A 130 2.06 -10.29 12.86
C LEU A 130 1.98 -9.59 14.22
N TRP A 131 2.17 -8.27 14.24
CA TRP A 131 2.00 -7.50 15.47
C TRP A 131 0.55 -7.49 15.95
N LEU A 132 -0.42 -7.25 15.05
CA LEU A 132 -1.84 -7.28 15.41
C LEU A 132 -2.28 -8.64 15.96
N ASN A 133 -1.65 -9.73 15.53
CA ASN A 133 -1.93 -11.06 16.05
C ASN A 133 -1.20 -11.35 17.38
N ALA A 134 -0.18 -10.57 17.73
CA ALA A 134 0.61 -10.72 18.96
C ALA A 134 0.19 -9.75 20.09
N ALA A 135 -0.53 -8.68 19.74
CA ALA A 135 -1.06 -7.65 20.65
C ALA A 135 -2.45 -8.01 21.16
#